data_AF-C5M6R9-F1
#
_entry.id   AF-C5M6R9-F1
#
_cell.length_a   1.000
_cell.length_b   1.000
_cell.length_c   1.000
_cell.angle_alpha   90.00
_cell.angle_beta   90.00
_cell.angle_gamma   90.00
#
_symmetry.space_group_name_H-M   'P 1'
#
loop_
_entity.id
_entity.type
_entity.pdbx_description
1 polymer ?
#
loop_
_entity_poly.entity_id
_entity_poly.type
_entity_poly.pdbx_seq_one_letter_code
_entity_poly.pdbx_strand_id
1 'polypeptide(L)'
;MSFQDKNPDEEYSFPQAELPPYSDISNTVDEEKQSFLNDDKKENYENSPSLKVARSSDKLKRFCQVFSLIGVLYLVNFVYLNFSDFQNGLSRYNFNLGCNKPPTKPLEQHPIFRNLIDIVDTSYSEEEGEDIASKGKQIISVTNPFVPKPFYGKSVYSSKLLHHKFGNSWGKPAVVNFTVPTNISFEAVVLTLHTEVDGVQFDRLANLFVDGVQVWRTSTIEPSGRKKFSDFKKDISKYSKLFKKDNVQILFQLDNLLTDKL
;
A
#
# COMPACT_ATOMS: atom_id res chain seq x y z
N MET A 1 -11.99 34.63 -55.34
CA MET A 1 -12.71 33.36 -55.48
C MET A 1 -13.28 33.03 -54.12
N SER A 2 -14.59 32.83 -54.08
CA SER A 2 -15.47 32.89 -52.91
C SER A 2 -15.13 31.89 -51.81
N PHE A 3 -15.30 32.33 -50.56
CA PHE A 3 -15.53 31.44 -49.43
C PHE A 3 -16.88 30.77 -49.64
N GLN A 4 -16.87 29.44 -49.79
CA GLN A 4 -18.08 28.63 -49.83
C GLN A 4 -18.37 28.15 -48.40
N ASP A 5 -19.50 28.62 -47.86
CA ASP A 5 -20.11 28.12 -46.63
C ASP A 5 -20.32 26.60 -46.71
N LYS A 6 -19.86 25.88 -45.67
CA LYS A 6 -20.20 24.49 -45.46
C LYS A 6 -21.45 24.40 -44.57
N ASN A 7 -22.41 23.63 -45.06
CA ASN A 7 -23.71 23.35 -44.47
C ASN A 7 -23.59 22.75 -43.04
N PRO A 8 -24.38 23.19 -42.04
CA PRO A 8 -24.22 22.77 -40.64
C PRO A 8 -24.97 21.47 -40.24
N ASP A 9 -25.52 20.71 -41.19
CA ASP A 9 -26.45 19.60 -40.88
C ASP A 9 -25.85 18.18 -41.06
N GLU A 10 -24.53 18.00 -40.95
CA GLU A 10 -23.94 16.65 -40.89
C GLU A 10 -24.07 16.06 -39.47
N GLU A 11 -25.12 15.28 -39.27
CA GLU A 11 -25.37 14.44 -38.10
C GLU A 11 -24.30 13.32 -38.02
N TYR A 12 -23.37 13.44 -37.07
CA TYR A 12 -22.34 12.43 -36.83
C TYR A 12 -22.95 11.17 -36.19
N SER A 13 -23.19 10.12 -36.99
CA SER A 13 -23.57 8.79 -36.47
C SER A 13 -22.34 8.02 -35.97
N PHE A 14 -22.30 7.71 -34.68
CA PHE A 14 -21.33 6.76 -34.12
C PHE A 14 -21.74 5.33 -34.50
N PRO A 15 -20.81 4.46 -34.95
CA PRO A 15 -21.13 3.05 -35.15
C PRO A 15 -21.49 2.42 -33.80
N GLN A 16 -22.73 1.91 -33.67
CA GLN A 16 -23.12 1.04 -32.57
C GLN A 16 -22.33 -0.27 -32.72
N ALA A 17 -21.41 -0.53 -31.79
CA ALA A 17 -20.82 -1.86 -31.65
C ALA A 17 -21.91 -2.77 -31.05
N GLU A 18 -22.53 -3.59 -31.90
CA GLU A 18 -23.42 -4.66 -31.46
C GLU A 18 -22.61 -5.66 -30.62
N LEU A 19 -22.97 -5.78 -29.34
CA LEU A 19 -22.48 -6.85 -28.48
C LEU A 19 -23.00 -8.19 -29.01
N PRO A 20 -22.20 -9.27 -29.00
CA PRO A 20 -22.66 -10.56 -29.49
C PRO A 20 -23.88 -11.06 -28.67
N PRO A 21 -24.83 -11.74 -29.32
CA PRO A 21 -26.07 -12.19 -28.68
C PRO A 21 -25.78 -13.24 -27.60
N TYR A 22 -26.44 -13.08 -26.46
CA TYR A 22 -26.37 -13.97 -25.31
C TYR A 22 -26.97 -15.33 -25.69
N SER A 23 -26.13 -16.37 -25.80
CA SER A 23 -26.61 -17.73 -25.96
C SER A 23 -27.03 -18.29 -24.60
N ASP A 24 -28.31 -18.62 -24.48
CA ASP A 24 -28.90 -19.36 -23.37
C ASP A 24 -28.18 -20.70 -23.17
N ILE A 25 -27.38 -20.81 -22.11
CA ILE A 25 -26.98 -22.11 -21.54
C ILE A 25 -27.97 -22.42 -20.42
N SER A 26 -29.23 -22.56 -20.80
CA SER A 26 -30.22 -23.34 -20.08
C SER A 26 -30.53 -24.52 -21.00
N ASN A 27 -29.74 -25.59 -20.87
CA ASN A 27 -30.00 -26.99 -21.28
C ASN A 27 -28.69 -27.78 -21.47
N THR A 28 -27.79 -27.75 -20.49
CA THR A 28 -26.71 -28.76 -20.33
C THR A 28 -26.37 -28.94 -18.84
N VAL A 29 -27.39 -28.96 -17.96
CA VAL A 29 -27.22 -29.15 -16.49
C VAL A 29 -27.78 -30.50 -16.02
N ASP A 30 -28.32 -31.33 -16.92
CA ASP A 30 -29.05 -32.54 -16.54
C ASP A 30 -28.33 -33.88 -16.82
N GLU A 31 -27.05 -33.89 -17.24
CA GLU A 31 -26.35 -35.17 -17.55
C GLU A 31 -25.08 -35.49 -16.74
N GLU A 32 -24.62 -34.64 -15.80
CA GLU A 32 -23.52 -35.03 -14.87
C GLU A 32 -23.90 -34.96 -13.39
N LYS A 33 -25.19 -34.93 -13.08
CA LYS A 33 -25.72 -35.16 -11.73
C LYS A 33 -26.04 -36.64 -11.50
N GLN A 34 -25.09 -37.56 -11.69
CA GLN A 34 -25.33 -38.97 -11.32
C GLN A 34 -24.07 -39.86 -11.17
N SER A 35 -23.07 -39.39 -10.41
CA SER A 35 -22.13 -40.26 -9.66
C SER A 35 -21.28 -39.29 -8.84
N PHE A 36 -21.45 -39.12 -7.53
CA PHE A 36 -20.94 -39.98 -6.48
C PHE A 36 -21.51 -39.43 -5.16
N LEU A 37 -22.75 -39.79 -4.83
CA LEU A 37 -23.26 -39.69 -3.46
C LEU A 37 -23.51 -41.12 -3.02
N ASN A 38 -22.56 -41.67 -2.25
CA ASN A 38 -22.71 -42.78 -1.32
C ASN A 38 -21.41 -42.86 -0.51
N ASP A 39 -21.41 -42.26 0.68
CA ASP A 39 -21.01 -42.96 1.90
C ASP A 39 -21.13 -42.02 3.11
N ASP A 40 -22.11 -42.33 3.95
CA ASP A 40 -22.28 -41.80 5.29
C ASP A 40 -21.16 -42.33 6.20
N LYS A 41 -20.27 -41.43 6.65
CA LYS A 41 -19.54 -41.61 7.92
C LYS A 41 -19.59 -40.32 8.73
N LYS A 42 -20.37 -40.38 9.83
CA LYS A 42 -20.27 -39.45 10.96
C LYS A 42 -18.94 -39.69 11.67
N GLU A 43 -18.01 -38.75 11.56
CA GLU A 43 -16.88 -38.63 12.50
C GLU A 43 -17.04 -37.39 13.36
N ASN A 44 -17.14 -37.63 14.68
CA ASN A 44 -17.04 -36.63 15.73
C ASN A 44 -15.60 -36.11 15.80
N TYR A 45 -15.39 -34.81 15.62
CA TYR A 45 -14.15 -34.12 15.99
C TYR A 45 -14.42 -33.11 17.11
N GLU A 46 -14.66 -33.62 18.32
CA GLU A 46 -14.18 -32.95 19.52
C GLU A 46 -12.70 -33.31 19.71
N ASN A 47 -11.89 -32.32 20.09
CA ASN A 47 -10.45 -32.36 20.37
C ASN A 47 -9.52 -32.12 19.17
N SER A 48 -9.35 -30.84 18.81
CA SER A 48 -8.10 -30.39 18.20
C SER A 48 -7.04 -30.24 19.32
N PRO A 49 -5.90 -30.94 19.29
CA PRO A 49 -4.85 -30.71 20.26
C PRO A 49 -4.28 -29.32 20.01
N SER A 50 -4.33 -28.48 21.04
CA SER A 50 -3.59 -27.22 21.10
C SER A 50 -2.15 -27.47 20.65
N LEU A 51 -1.76 -26.87 19.52
CA LEU A 51 -0.37 -26.82 19.09
C LEU A 51 0.38 -26.05 20.17
N LYS A 52 1.04 -26.76 21.09
CA LYS A 52 1.89 -26.17 22.11
C LYS A 52 3.00 -25.42 21.36
N VAL A 53 2.86 -24.11 21.23
CA VAL A 53 3.99 -23.23 20.97
C VAL A 53 5.00 -23.56 22.06
N ALA A 54 6.12 -24.17 21.67
CA ALA A 54 7.21 -24.44 22.58
C ALA A 54 7.59 -23.11 23.23
N ARG A 55 7.30 -22.99 24.53
CA ARG A 55 7.76 -21.90 25.39
C ARG A 55 9.27 -22.01 25.42
N SER A 56 9.92 -21.37 24.44
CA SER A 56 11.38 -21.20 24.36
C SER A 56 11.84 -20.72 25.71
N SER A 57 12.61 -21.56 26.41
CA SER A 57 12.92 -21.33 27.81
C SER A 57 13.65 -20.00 27.94
N ASP A 58 13.15 -19.12 28.81
CA ASP A 58 13.75 -17.81 29.08
C ASP A 58 15.24 -17.92 29.46
N LYS A 59 15.67 -19.12 29.90
CA LYS A 59 17.06 -19.46 30.15
C LYS A 59 17.91 -19.40 28.88
N LEU A 60 17.46 -19.98 27.77
CA LEU A 60 18.21 -19.99 26.50
C LEU A 60 18.42 -18.57 25.95
N LYS A 61 17.38 -17.72 26.00
CA LYS A 61 17.49 -16.32 25.59
C LYS A 61 18.48 -15.54 26.46
N ARG A 62 18.46 -15.77 27.78
CA ARG A 62 19.44 -15.18 28.71
C ARG A 62 20.86 -15.69 28.45
N PHE A 63 21.04 -16.97 28.13
CA PHE A 63 22.34 -17.52 27.75
C PHE A 63 22.85 -16.87 26.45
N CYS A 64 22.03 -16.76 25.40
CA CYS A 64 22.43 -16.10 24.15
C CYS A 64 22.81 -14.63 24.36
N GLN A 65 22.10 -13.90 25.22
CA GLN A 65 22.44 -12.52 25.58
C GLN A 65 23.79 -12.43 26.31
N VAL A 66 24.06 -13.34 27.26
CA VAL A 66 25.34 -13.38 27.98
C VAL A 66 26.50 -13.74 27.03
N PHE A 67 26.33 -14.73 26.16
CA PHE A 67 27.34 -15.06 25.14
C PHE A 67 27.57 -13.91 24.15
N SER A 68 26.53 -13.17 23.77
CA SER A 68 26.67 -11.98 22.93
C SER A 68 27.48 -10.89 23.61
N LEU A 69 27.27 -10.64 24.91
CA LEU A 69 28.03 -9.64 25.66
C LEU A 69 29.50 -10.05 25.84
N ILE A 70 29.76 -11.33 26.10
CA ILE A 70 31.13 -11.87 26.18
C ILE A 70 31.82 -11.76 24.81
N GLY A 71 31.11 -12.04 23.72
CA GLY A 71 31.63 -11.91 22.36
C GLY A 71 32.01 -10.46 22.01
N VAL A 72 31.17 -9.49 22.37
CA VAL A 72 31.48 -8.06 22.19
C VAL A 72 32.68 -7.65 23.02
N LEU A 73 32.74 -8.06 24.29
CA LEU A 73 33.87 -7.76 25.17
C LEU A 73 35.18 -8.36 24.63
N TYR A 74 35.13 -9.59 24.11
CA TYR A 74 36.27 -10.23 23.47
C TYR A 74 36.73 -9.50 22.21
N LEU A 75 35.80 -9.04 21.37
CA LEU A 75 36.12 -8.30 20.15
C LEU A 75 36.75 -6.94 20.46
N VAL A 76 36.22 -6.22 21.45
CA VAL A 76 36.80 -4.95 21.91
C VAL A 76 38.20 -5.17 22.49
N ASN A 77 38.38 -6.20 23.32
CA ASN A 77 39.69 -6.54 23.89
C ASN A 77 40.68 -7.00 22.81
N PHE A 78 40.23 -7.77 21.81
CA PHE A 78 41.03 -8.18 20.66
C PHE A 78 41.50 -6.98 19.83
N VAL A 79 40.61 -6.03 19.53
CA VAL A 79 40.97 -4.78 18.82
C VAL A 79 41.90 -3.92 19.67
N TYR A 80 41.71 -3.87 21.00
CA TYR A 80 42.54 -3.09 21.90
C TYR A 80 43.97 -3.66 22.00
N LEU A 81 44.12 -4.97 22.17
CA LEU A 81 45.42 -5.64 22.27
C LEU A 81 46.17 -5.67 20.94
N ASN A 82 45.45 -5.74 19.81
CA ASN A 82 46.03 -5.76 18.47
C ASN A 82 45.86 -4.40 17.75
N PHE A 83 45.68 -3.30 18.49
CA PHE A 83 45.34 -1.99 17.91
C PHE A 83 46.41 -1.49 16.93
N SER A 84 47.69 -1.72 17.25
CA SER A 84 48.81 -1.38 16.37
C SER A 84 48.76 -2.17 15.06
N ASP A 85 48.47 -3.47 15.11
CA ASP A 85 48.39 -4.33 13.93
C ASP A 85 47.15 -4.05 13.08
N PHE A 86 46.05 -3.65 13.73
CA PHE A 86 44.84 -3.18 13.07
C PHE A 86 45.06 -1.86 12.33
N GLN A 87 45.73 -0.88 12.94
CA GLN A 87 46.08 0.37 12.27
C GLN A 87 47.09 0.16 11.12
N ASN A 88 48.08 -0.71 11.31
CA ASN A 88 49.03 -1.09 10.25
C ASN A 88 48.38 -1.91 9.12
N GLY A 89 47.31 -2.64 9.40
CA GLY A 89 46.48 -3.32 8.40
C GLY A 89 45.61 -2.35 7.60
N LEU A 90 45.10 -1.30 8.25
CA LEU A 90 44.28 -0.26 7.63
C LEU A 90 45.10 0.76 6.82
N SER A 91 46.35 1.02 7.18
CA SER A 91 47.25 1.91 6.42
C SER A 91 47.65 1.36 5.04
N ARG A 92 47.39 0.06 4.77
CA ARG A 92 47.49 -0.53 3.42
C ARG A 92 46.32 -0.18 2.50
N TYR A 93 45.23 0.35 3.03
CA TYR A 93 44.10 0.86 2.25
C TYR A 93 44.28 2.37 2.05
N ASN A 94 45.16 2.74 1.12
CA ASN A 94 45.23 4.10 0.60
C ASN A 94 43.99 4.38 -0.27
N PHE A 95 42.95 4.99 0.30
CA PHE A 95 41.91 5.63 -0.51
C PHE A 95 42.43 6.95 -1.08
N ASN A 96 43.28 6.84 -2.10
CA ASN A 96 43.62 7.96 -2.98
C ASN A 96 42.49 8.16 -3.98
N LEU A 97 41.60 9.13 -3.71
CA LEU A 97 40.64 9.66 -4.70
C LEU A 97 41.20 10.92 -5.38
N GLY A 98 42.48 10.90 -5.73
CA GLY A 98 43.08 11.87 -6.64
C GLY A 98 42.65 11.58 -8.07
N CYS A 99 41.63 12.30 -8.56
CA CYS A 99 41.11 12.12 -9.91
C CYS A 99 41.83 13.06 -10.89
N ASN A 100 42.96 12.63 -11.46
CA ASN A 100 43.48 13.24 -12.68
C ASN A 100 42.70 12.65 -13.87
N LYS A 101 41.59 13.30 -14.24
CA LYS A 101 40.85 12.97 -15.47
C LYS A 101 41.61 13.54 -16.68
N PRO A 102 41.90 12.75 -17.73
CA PRO A 102 42.23 13.33 -19.02
C PRO A 102 41.00 14.09 -19.56
N PRO A 103 41.16 15.13 -20.40
CA PRO A 103 40.03 15.91 -20.89
C PRO A 103 39.12 15.05 -21.76
N THR A 104 38.04 14.53 -21.18
CA THR A 104 36.99 13.84 -21.92
C THR A 104 36.07 14.88 -22.52
N LYS A 105 35.85 14.80 -23.85
CA LYS A 105 34.85 15.62 -24.54
C LYS A 105 33.49 15.48 -23.83
N PRO A 106 32.69 16.56 -23.72
CA PRO A 106 31.38 16.49 -23.09
C PRO A 106 30.52 15.44 -23.79
N LEU A 107 29.99 14.47 -23.03
CA LEU A 107 28.99 13.54 -23.53
C LEU A 107 27.72 14.34 -23.84
N GLU A 108 27.26 14.29 -25.08
CA GLU A 108 26.01 14.94 -25.48
C GLU A 108 24.84 14.36 -24.69
N GLN A 109 24.13 15.24 -23.98
CA GLN A 109 23.05 14.86 -23.09
C GLN A 109 21.74 14.81 -23.86
N HIS A 110 21.01 13.69 -23.72
CA HIS A 110 19.65 13.54 -24.24
C HIS A 110 18.70 14.54 -23.54
N PRO A 111 17.77 15.21 -24.27
CA PRO A 111 16.95 16.30 -23.73
C PRO A 111 16.11 15.97 -22.49
N ILE A 112 15.90 14.69 -22.20
CA ILE A 112 15.07 14.20 -21.09
C ILE A 112 15.74 14.42 -19.72
N PHE A 113 17.08 14.45 -19.63
CA PHE A 113 17.78 14.45 -18.35
C PHE A 113 18.42 15.78 -17.95
N ARG A 114 18.16 16.86 -18.71
CA ARG A 114 18.77 18.18 -18.50
C ARG A 114 18.46 18.78 -17.13
N ASN A 115 17.31 18.45 -16.55
CA ASN A 115 16.82 19.04 -15.30
C ASN A 115 17.30 18.33 -14.02
N LEU A 116 18.02 17.21 -14.11
CA LEU A 116 18.43 16.46 -12.92
C LEU A 116 19.75 16.95 -12.33
N ILE A 117 20.62 17.58 -13.12
CA ILE A 117 21.92 18.06 -12.65
C ILE A 117 21.81 19.40 -11.91
N ASP A 118 20.88 20.28 -12.32
CA ASP A 118 20.69 21.61 -11.70
C ASP A 118 20.07 21.56 -10.29
N ILE A 119 19.64 20.38 -9.82
CA ILE A 119 19.03 20.19 -8.50
C ILE A 119 20.07 19.92 -7.40
N VAL A 120 21.29 19.50 -7.78
CA VAL A 120 22.39 19.33 -6.82
C VAL A 120 23.07 20.68 -6.64
N ASP A 121 22.66 21.39 -5.60
CA ASP A 121 23.32 22.61 -5.17
C ASP A 121 24.75 22.29 -4.68
N THR A 122 25.71 22.42 -5.59
CA THR A 122 27.15 22.31 -5.30
C THR A 122 27.75 23.61 -4.79
N SER A 123 26.95 24.64 -4.49
CA SER A 123 27.48 25.89 -3.93
C SER A 123 27.73 25.76 -2.42
N TYR A 124 28.78 25.03 -2.06
CA TYR A 124 29.48 25.28 -0.80
C TYR A 124 30.19 26.62 -0.94
N SER A 125 29.49 27.72 -0.64
CA SER A 125 30.12 28.99 -0.32
C SER A 125 30.50 28.97 1.16
N GLU A 126 31.80 28.96 1.44
CA GLU A 126 32.34 29.27 2.76
C GLU A 126 32.11 30.76 3.04
N GLU A 127 30.94 31.12 3.56
CA GLU A 127 30.74 32.40 4.21
C GLU A 127 30.72 32.18 5.73
N GLU A 128 31.76 32.71 6.37
CA GLU A 128 31.90 32.75 7.82
C GLU A 128 30.86 33.68 8.45
N GLY A 129 30.23 33.20 9.53
CA GLY A 129 29.74 34.05 10.61
C GLY A 129 28.40 34.74 10.43
N GLU A 130 27.30 34.00 10.50
CA GLU A 130 26.04 34.52 11.06
C GLU A 130 25.11 33.38 11.51
N ASP A 131 24.34 33.60 12.59
CA ASP A 131 23.59 32.60 13.35
C ASP A 131 22.61 31.73 12.52
N ILE A 132 23.12 30.60 12.01
CA ILE A 132 22.38 29.61 11.19
C ILE A 132 21.25 28.92 11.99
N ALA A 133 21.22 29.06 13.32
CA ALA A 133 20.18 28.49 14.17
C ALA A 133 18.80 29.19 14.04
N SER A 134 18.74 30.39 13.45
CA SER A 134 17.51 31.18 13.30
C SER A 134 16.85 31.05 11.92
N LYS A 135 17.59 30.60 10.90
CA LYS A 135 17.04 30.46 9.55
C LYS A 135 16.31 29.12 9.43
N GLY A 136 15.01 29.16 9.74
CA GLY A 136 14.13 28.00 9.62
C GLY A 136 14.33 27.29 8.28
N LYS A 137 14.58 25.97 8.33
CA LYS A 137 14.79 25.14 7.15
C LYS A 137 13.61 25.31 6.20
N GLN A 138 13.87 25.80 4.98
CA GLN A 138 12.84 25.91 3.95
C GLN A 138 12.55 24.51 3.41
N ILE A 139 11.41 23.94 3.79
CA ILE A 139 10.97 22.60 3.37
C ILE A 139 9.85 22.79 2.35
N ILE A 140 10.07 22.34 1.11
CA ILE A 140 8.98 22.09 0.18
C ILE A 140 8.35 20.74 0.53
N SER A 141 7.11 20.77 1.03
CA SER A 141 6.33 19.57 1.26
C SER A 141 5.26 19.45 0.18
N VAL A 142 5.50 18.58 -0.80
CA VAL A 142 4.46 18.14 -1.74
C VAL A 142 3.58 17.13 -1.00
N THR A 143 2.75 17.64 -0.09
CA THR A 143 1.91 16.80 0.77
C THR A 143 0.88 16.02 -0.07
N ASN A 144 0.69 14.74 0.25
CA ASN A 144 -0.48 14.01 -0.22
C ASN A 144 -1.70 14.54 0.56
N PRO A 145 -2.67 15.20 -0.10
CA PRO A 145 -3.74 15.93 0.58
C PRO A 145 -4.72 15.03 1.36
N PHE A 146 -4.54 13.70 1.30
CA PHE A 146 -5.46 12.73 1.91
C PHE A 146 -4.80 11.85 2.98
N VAL A 147 -3.64 12.23 3.51
CA VAL A 147 -3.07 11.59 4.70
C VAL A 147 -3.58 12.33 5.95
N PRO A 148 -3.97 11.62 7.03
CA PRO A 148 -4.36 12.27 8.28
C PRO A 148 -3.31 13.27 8.75
N LYS A 149 -3.74 14.47 9.13
CA LYS A 149 -2.80 15.49 9.56
C LYS A 149 -2.09 15.06 10.86
N PRO A 150 -0.79 15.34 11.03
CA PRO A 150 -0.03 14.90 12.21
C PRO A 150 -0.60 15.37 13.56
N PHE A 151 -1.40 16.45 13.57
CA PHE A 151 -1.95 17.05 14.79
C PHE A 151 -3.36 16.57 15.18
N TYR A 152 -3.97 15.60 14.49
CA TYR A 152 -5.34 15.13 14.81
C TYR A 152 -5.50 14.49 16.20
N GLY A 153 -4.40 14.16 16.89
CA GLY A 153 -4.46 13.61 18.24
C GLY A 153 -5.16 12.25 18.30
N LYS A 154 -5.73 11.93 19.47
CA LYS A 154 -6.45 10.67 19.70
C LYS A 154 -7.86 10.75 19.12
N SER A 155 -8.31 9.69 18.44
CA SER A 155 -9.67 9.59 17.92
C SER A 155 -10.70 9.64 19.06
N VAL A 156 -11.70 10.50 18.94
CA VAL A 156 -12.84 10.59 19.87
C VAL A 156 -13.78 9.39 19.77
N TYR A 157 -13.86 8.77 18.59
CA TYR A 157 -14.65 7.58 18.31
C TYR A 157 -13.98 6.77 17.20
N SER A 158 -14.07 5.44 17.30
CA SER A 158 -13.56 4.51 16.29
C SER A 158 -14.49 3.31 16.23
N SER A 159 -14.85 2.89 15.02
CA SER A 159 -15.72 1.75 14.80
C SER A 159 -15.32 1.01 13.53
N LYS A 160 -15.49 -0.31 13.55
CA LYS A 160 -15.28 -1.17 12.39
C LYS A 160 -16.53 -1.12 11.52
N LEU A 161 -16.40 -0.52 10.33
CA LEU A 161 -17.50 -0.41 9.38
C LEU A 161 -17.83 -1.76 8.74
N LEU A 162 -16.82 -2.46 8.23
CA LEU A 162 -17.00 -3.68 7.43
C LEU A 162 -15.92 -4.72 7.75
N HIS A 163 -16.30 -5.98 7.70
CA HIS A 163 -15.38 -7.12 7.58
C HIS A 163 -16.00 -8.10 6.57
N HIS A 164 -15.37 -8.27 5.42
CA HIS A 164 -15.96 -9.01 4.29
C HIS A 164 -14.89 -9.68 3.44
N LYS A 165 -15.22 -10.82 2.84
CA LYS A 165 -14.37 -11.54 1.89
C LYS A 165 -14.92 -11.38 0.48
N PHE A 166 -14.15 -10.74 -0.39
CA PHE A 166 -14.56 -10.46 -1.78
C PHE A 166 -14.06 -11.56 -2.73
N GLY A 167 -14.70 -12.72 -2.69
CA GLY A 167 -14.54 -13.79 -3.68
C GLY A 167 -15.83 -13.95 -4.49
N ASN A 168 -15.76 -13.99 -5.82
CA ASN A 168 -16.94 -14.04 -6.70
C ASN A 168 -17.96 -12.92 -6.41
N SER A 169 -17.43 -11.72 -6.16
CA SER A 169 -18.14 -10.52 -5.73
C SER A 169 -18.47 -9.53 -6.85
N TRP A 170 -18.30 -9.92 -8.12
CA TRP A 170 -18.68 -9.08 -9.26
C TRP A 170 -20.15 -8.64 -9.17
N GLY A 171 -20.38 -7.33 -9.16
CA GLY A 171 -21.73 -6.75 -9.05
C GLY A 171 -22.38 -6.95 -7.68
N LYS A 172 -21.63 -7.44 -6.68
CA LYS A 172 -22.11 -7.73 -5.32
C LYS A 172 -21.29 -6.94 -4.29
N PRO A 173 -21.48 -5.61 -4.21
CA PRO A 173 -20.78 -4.80 -3.23
C PRO A 173 -21.24 -5.14 -1.80
N ALA A 174 -20.37 -4.93 -0.82
CA ALA A 174 -20.74 -5.05 0.58
C ALA A 174 -21.37 -3.74 1.06
N VAL A 175 -22.57 -3.82 1.63
CA VAL A 175 -23.33 -2.65 2.11
C VAL A 175 -23.57 -2.79 3.60
N VAL A 176 -23.30 -1.73 4.35
CA VAL A 176 -23.52 -1.66 5.80
C VAL A 176 -24.06 -0.28 6.16
N ASN A 177 -24.89 -0.22 7.20
CA ASN A 177 -25.37 1.04 7.73
C ASN A 177 -24.56 1.46 8.96
N PHE A 178 -24.28 2.75 9.05
CA PHE A 178 -23.47 3.33 10.11
C PHE A 178 -24.16 4.55 10.72
N THR A 179 -24.14 4.66 12.03
CA THR A 179 -24.64 5.84 12.76
C THR A 179 -23.65 6.19 13.85
N VAL A 180 -23.25 7.46 13.94
CA VAL A 180 -22.39 7.95 15.01
C VAL A 180 -23.24 8.12 16.28
N PRO A 181 -22.75 7.69 17.47
CA PRO A 181 -23.47 7.95 18.72
C PRO A 181 -23.71 9.45 18.96
N THR A 182 -24.88 9.81 19.48
CA THR A 182 -25.31 11.21 19.65
C THR A 182 -24.45 12.04 20.61
N ASN A 183 -23.69 11.38 21.49
CA ASN A 183 -22.78 12.04 22.43
C ASN A 183 -21.38 12.34 21.86
N ILE A 184 -21.15 12.07 20.57
CA ILE A 184 -19.85 12.27 19.92
C ILE A 184 -19.92 13.48 18.98
N SER A 185 -19.06 14.47 19.25
CA SER A 185 -18.81 15.59 18.33
C SER A 185 -17.45 15.42 17.65
N PHE A 186 -17.40 15.65 16.34
CA PHE A 186 -16.18 15.53 15.53
C PHE A 186 -16.20 16.50 14.34
N GLU A 187 -15.00 16.81 13.86
CA GLU A 187 -14.75 17.68 12.70
C GLU A 187 -14.04 16.93 11.57
N ALA A 188 -13.10 16.05 11.94
CA ALA A 188 -12.30 15.26 11.03
C ALA A 188 -12.79 13.80 10.97
N VAL A 189 -12.67 13.19 9.79
CA VAL A 189 -12.99 11.78 9.57
C VAL A 189 -11.84 11.12 8.84
N VAL A 190 -11.35 10.02 9.41
CA VAL A 190 -10.28 9.21 8.84
C VAL A 190 -10.79 7.80 8.66
N LEU A 191 -10.64 7.27 7.46
CA LEU A 191 -10.91 5.87 7.17
C LEU A 191 -9.63 5.07 7.20
N THR A 192 -9.70 3.88 7.76
CA THR A 192 -8.61 2.90 7.70
C THR A 192 -9.10 1.70 6.91
N LEU A 193 -8.33 1.31 5.91
CA LEU A 193 -8.58 0.16 5.06
C LEU A 193 -7.46 -0.85 5.28
N HIS A 194 -7.84 -1.98 5.88
CA HIS A 194 -7.01 -3.16 6.04
C HIS A 194 -7.43 -4.18 4.99
N THR A 195 -6.53 -4.57 4.09
CA THR A 195 -6.81 -5.56 3.05
C THR A 195 -5.86 -6.73 3.14
N GLU A 196 -6.42 -7.92 2.98
CA GLU A 196 -5.70 -9.18 2.87
C GLU A 196 -5.98 -9.75 1.49
N VAL A 197 -4.91 -10.11 0.77
CA VAL A 197 -4.96 -10.69 -0.56
C VAL A 197 -4.28 -12.04 -0.50
N ASP A 198 -4.95 -13.08 -1.02
CA ASP A 198 -4.46 -14.45 -1.01
C ASP A 198 -4.70 -15.12 -2.37
N GLY A 199 -3.78 -15.97 -2.80
CA GLY A 199 -3.80 -16.63 -4.11
C GLY A 199 -3.07 -15.90 -5.23
N VAL A 200 -3.33 -16.33 -6.48
CA VAL A 200 -2.73 -15.79 -7.72
C VAL A 200 -3.85 -15.21 -8.57
N GLN A 201 -3.88 -13.89 -8.71
CA GLN A 201 -4.88 -13.11 -9.45
C GLN A 201 -4.26 -11.79 -9.92
N PHE A 202 -5.01 -11.02 -10.72
CA PHE A 202 -4.71 -9.61 -10.97
C PHE A 202 -5.12 -8.73 -9.78
N ASP A 203 -4.52 -7.55 -9.68
CA ASP A 203 -4.99 -6.54 -8.75
C ASP A 203 -6.41 -6.09 -9.10
N ARG A 204 -7.21 -5.80 -8.06
CA ARG A 204 -8.59 -5.37 -8.21
C ARG A 204 -8.74 -3.93 -7.79
N LEU A 205 -9.58 -3.20 -8.51
CA LEU A 205 -10.03 -1.89 -8.07
C LEU A 205 -11.06 -2.04 -6.96
N ALA A 206 -10.94 -1.19 -5.95
CA ALA A 206 -11.88 -1.07 -4.86
C ALA A 206 -12.39 0.37 -4.76
N ASN A 207 -13.70 0.49 -4.55
CA ASN A 207 -14.40 1.76 -4.44
C ASN A 207 -15.20 1.80 -3.13
N LEU A 208 -15.08 2.89 -2.39
CA LEU A 208 -15.88 3.14 -1.19
C LEU A 208 -16.78 4.34 -1.39
N PHE A 209 -18.05 4.13 -1.10
CA PHE A 209 -19.11 5.13 -1.15
C PHE A 209 -19.71 5.33 0.24
N VAL A 210 -20.02 6.59 0.54
CA VAL A 210 -20.71 7.01 1.75
C VAL A 210 -21.95 7.76 1.30
N ASP A 211 -23.13 7.23 1.60
CA ASP A 211 -24.42 7.81 1.23
C ASP A 211 -24.50 8.16 -0.27
N GLY A 212 -24.07 7.22 -1.12
CA GLY A 212 -24.00 7.37 -2.58
C GLY A 212 -22.80 8.16 -3.13
N VAL A 213 -22.02 8.83 -2.29
CA VAL A 213 -20.86 9.64 -2.71
C VAL A 213 -19.57 8.81 -2.66
N GLN A 214 -18.83 8.71 -3.77
CA GLN A 214 -17.53 8.04 -3.79
C GLN A 214 -16.47 8.85 -3.05
N VAL A 215 -15.97 8.31 -1.94
CA VAL A 215 -14.96 8.99 -1.10
C VAL A 215 -13.56 8.40 -1.27
N TRP A 216 -13.44 7.15 -1.77
CA TRP A 216 -12.16 6.47 -1.94
C TRP A 216 -12.17 5.54 -3.16
N ARG A 217 -11.21 5.73 -4.07
CA ARG A 217 -10.79 4.75 -5.08
C ARG A 217 -9.39 4.26 -4.78
N THR A 218 -9.18 2.96 -4.82
CA THR A 218 -7.89 2.32 -4.55
C THR A 218 -7.78 1.02 -5.35
N SER A 219 -6.60 0.43 -5.40
CA SER A 219 -6.40 -0.95 -5.84
C SER A 219 -5.97 -1.83 -4.67
N THR A 220 -6.11 -3.15 -4.83
CA THR A 220 -5.49 -4.13 -3.94
C THR A 220 -3.99 -4.21 -4.23
N ILE A 221 -3.21 -4.69 -3.27
CA ILE A 221 -1.83 -5.10 -3.54
C ILE A 221 -1.80 -6.24 -4.58
N GLU A 222 -0.80 -6.23 -5.46
CA GLU A 222 -0.62 -7.28 -6.48
C GLU A 222 -0.53 -8.66 -5.82
N PRO A 223 -1.43 -9.60 -6.14
CA PRO A 223 -1.34 -10.98 -5.68
C PRO A 223 -0.07 -11.66 -6.23
N SER A 224 0.61 -12.48 -5.44
CA SER A 224 1.80 -13.21 -5.92
C SER A 224 1.91 -14.64 -5.36
N GLY A 225 0.76 -15.32 -5.22
CA GLY A 225 0.69 -16.70 -4.73
C GLY A 225 1.02 -16.87 -3.25
N ARG A 226 1.08 -15.77 -2.50
CA ARG A 226 1.28 -15.74 -1.05
C ARG A 226 0.36 -14.69 -0.46
N LYS A 227 -0.04 -14.91 0.78
CA LYS A 227 -0.85 -13.94 1.53
C LYS A 227 -0.09 -12.63 1.70
N LYS A 228 -0.69 -11.52 1.27
CA LYS A 228 -0.19 -10.16 1.42
C LYS A 228 -1.20 -9.31 2.18
N PHE A 229 -0.68 -8.30 2.85
CA PHE A 229 -1.45 -7.37 3.66
C PHE A 229 -1.11 -5.95 3.27
N SER A 230 -2.10 -5.06 3.33
CA SER A 230 -1.85 -3.62 3.25
C SER A 230 -2.80 -2.83 4.13
N ASP A 231 -2.24 -1.80 4.75
CA ASP A 231 -2.92 -0.94 5.71
C ASP A 231 -2.81 0.50 5.24
N PHE A 232 -3.92 1.05 4.79
CA PHE A 232 -4.00 2.43 4.32
C PHE A 232 -4.91 3.27 5.20
N LYS A 233 -4.52 4.52 5.41
CA LYS A 233 -5.35 5.52 6.07
C LYS A 233 -5.62 6.65 5.10
N LYS A 234 -6.88 7.08 5.05
CA LYS A 234 -7.29 8.21 4.22
C LYS A 234 -8.07 9.22 5.05
N ASP A 235 -7.60 10.45 5.02
CA ASP A 235 -8.35 11.60 5.49
C ASP A 235 -9.46 11.93 4.50
N ILE A 236 -10.70 11.86 4.97
CA ILE A 236 -11.90 12.19 4.21
C ILE A 236 -12.70 13.30 4.90
N SER A 237 -12.04 14.16 5.68
CA SER A 237 -12.69 15.22 6.47
C SER A 237 -13.52 16.19 5.62
N LYS A 238 -13.20 16.34 4.32
CA LYS A 238 -14.05 17.08 3.36
C LYS A 238 -15.48 16.51 3.22
N TYR A 239 -15.68 15.24 3.56
CA TYR A 239 -16.96 14.54 3.54
C TYR A 239 -17.54 14.32 4.95
N SER A 240 -17.00 14.97 5.98
CA SER A 240 -17.42 14.75 7.38
C SER A 240 -18.92 14.95 7.62
N LYS A 241 -19.55 15.85 6.86
CA LYS A 241 -21.01 16.09 6.91
C LYS A 241 -21.84 14.83 6.59
N LEU A 242 -21.35 13.92 5.74
CA LEU A 242 -22.06 12.68 5.43
C LEU A 242 -22.18 11.76 6.65
N PHE A 243 -21.18 11.77 7.53
CA PHE A 243 -21.13 10.95 8.75
C PHE A 243 -21.94 11.53 9.91
N LYS A 244 -22.50 12.73 9.76
CA LYS A 244 -23.36 13.38 10.77
C LYS A 244 -24.84 13.07 10.58
N LYS A 245 -25.20 12.39 9.49
CA LYS A 245 -26.57 11.91 9.26
C LYS A 245 -26.81 10.64 10.06
N ASP A 246 -28.08 10.35 10.35
CA ASP A 246 -28.47 9.06 10.89
C ASP A 246 -28.53 8.01 9.78
N ASN A 247 -28.22 6.76 10.11
CA ASN A 247 -28.34 5.61 9.22
C ASN A 247 -27.61 5.78 7.87
N VAL A 248 -26.36 6.24 7.91
CA VAL A 248 -25.49 6.46 6.74
C VAL A 248 -25.19 5.12 6.08
N GLN A 249 -25.56 4.98 4.81
CA GLN A 249 -25.19 3.80 4.04
C GLN A 249 -23.72 3.87 3.62
N ILE A 250 -22.95 2.84 3.94
CA ILE A 250 -21.58 2.65 3.51
C ILE A 250 -21.56 1.47 2.53
N LEU A 251 -21.05 1.71 1.32
CA LEU A 251 -20.94 0.69 0.28
C LEU A 251 -19.47 0.53 -0.11
N PHE A 252 -18.95 -0.69 0.02
CA PHE A 252 -17.61 -1.05 -0.42
C PHE A 252 -17.71 -2.06 -1.56
N GLN A 253 -17.30 -1.63 -2.76
CA GLN A 253 -17.30 -2.44 -3.97
C GLN A 253 -15.87 -2.87 -4.28
N LEU A 254 -15.68 -4.18 -4.44
CA LEU A 254 -14.48 -4.78 -4.98
C LEU A 254 -14.94 -5.95 -5.83
N ASP A 255 -14.91 -5.76 -7.15
CA ASP A 255 -15.35 -6.77 -8.10
C ASP A 255 -14.24 -7.79 -8.27
N ASN A 256 -14.50 -9.01 -7.80
CA ASN A 256 -13.56 -10.10 -7.91
C ASN A 256 -14.24 -11.35 -8.44
N LEU A 257 -13.56 -12.03 -9.35
CA LEU A 257 -13.93 -13.34 -9.86
C LEU A 257 -12.77 -14.28 -9.58
N LEU A 258 -13.06 -15.39 -8.89
CA LEU A 258 -12.11 -16.45 -8.64
C LEU A 258 -12.27 -17.48 -9.77
N THR A 259 -11.16 -17.87 -10.37
CA THR A 259 -11.12 -18.92 -11.39
C THR A 259 -9.98 -19.87 -11.05
N ASP A 260 -10.19 -21.16 -11.31
CA ASP A 260 -9.17 -22.20 -11.12
C ASP A 260 -8.12 -22.19 -12.26
N LYS A 261 -8.36 -21.39 -13.31
CA LYS A 261 -7.46 -21.21 -14.45
C LYS A 261 -7.09 -19.73 -14.60
N LEU A 262 -5.78 -19.46 -14.58
CA LEU A 262 -5.21 -18.16 -14.93
C LEU A 262 -5.23 -17.92 -16.43
#